data_AF-A0A2V9BJ66-F1
#
_entry.id   AF-A0A2V9BJ66-F1
#
_cell.length_a   1.000
_cell.length_b   1.000
_cell.length_c   1.000
_cell.angle_alpha   90.00
_cell.angle_beta   90.00
_cell.angle_gamma   90.00
#
_symmetry.space_group_name_H-M   'P 1'
#
loop_
_entity.id
_entity.type
_entity.pdbx_description
1 polymer ?
#
loop_
_entity_poly.entity_id
_entity_poly.type
_entity_poly.pdbx_seq_one_letter_code
_entity_poly.pdbx_strand_id
1 'polypeptide(L)'
;MVVATPLLSDGSWRRQIDVANHYNLDFVVILLARSFDLRQWAEALMDGAFDVLDVLNDLPKAADVAKRAWEAAELKRRRPKRLAAKKQCRS
;
A
#
# COMPACT_ATOMS: atom_id res chain seq x y z
N MET A 1 0.71 11.21 -5.11
CA MET A 1 1.45 10.03 -4.66
C MET A 1 2.50 9.72 -5.70
N VAL A 2 3.78 9.85 -5.32
CA VAL A 2 4.91 9.48 -6.19
C VAL A 2 5.47 8.18 -5.63
N VAL A 3 5.55 7.16 -6.49
CA VAL A 3 6.16 5.87 -6.14
C VAL A 3 7.50 5.81 -6.83
N ALA A 4 8.57 5.77 -6.04
CA ALA A 4 9.92 5.63 -6.54
C ALA A 4 10.51 4.32 -6.04
N THR A 5 11.13 3.59 -6.97
CA THR A 5 11.84 2.35 -6.68
C THR A 5 13.33 2.64 -6.76
N PRO A 6 13.98 3.12 -5.69
CA PRO A 6 15.43 3.22 -5.68
C PRO A 6 15.99 1.81 -5.80
N LEU A 7 16.43 1.45 -7.01
CA LEU A 7 17.01 0.16 -7.34
C LEU A 7 18.30 -0.11 -6.55
N LEU A 8 18.94 0.94 -6.05
CA LEU A 8 20.18 0.90 -5.28
C LEU A 8 20.00 1.71 -3.99
N SER A 9 20.58 1.23 -2.89
CA SER A 9 20.64 1.94 -1.60
C SER A 9 21.63 3.11 -1.62
N ASP A 10 21.75 3.79 -2.76
CA ASP A 10 22.76 4.82 -3.06
C ASP A 10 22.40 6.21 -2.56
N GLY A 11 21.23 6.36 -1.90
CA GLY A 11 20.76 7.63 -1.38
C GLY A 11 20.05 8.51 -2.42
N SER A 12 19.87 8.06 -3.67
CA SER A 12 19.17 8.82 -4.73
C SER A 12 17.73 9.21 -4.36
N TRP A 13 17.10 8.47 -3.45
CA TRP A 13 15.77 8.76 -2.91
C TRP A 13 15.71 10.07 -2.13
N ARG A 14 16.81 10.50 -1.48
CA ARG A 14 16.87 11.77 -0.72
C ARG A 14 16.54 12.96 -1.60
N ARG A 15 17.09 12.98 -2.82
CA ARG A 15 16.86 14.07 -3.76
C ARG A 15 15.39 14.22 -4.16
N GLN A 16 14.62 13.14 -4.18
CA GLN A 16 13.18 13.23 -4.48
C GLN A 16 12.40 13.85 -3.32
N ILE A 17 12.77 13.51 -2.09
CA ILE A 17 12.17 14.11 -0.90
C ILE A 17 12.59 15.59 -0.79
N ASP A 18 13.86 15.90 -1.05
CA ASP A 18 14.36 17.28 -1.10
C ASP A 18 13.58 18.14 -2.10
N VAL A 19 13.30 17.62 -3.30
CA VAL A 19 12.49 18.31 -4.31
C VAL A 19 11.04 18.49 -3.83
N ALA A 20 10.43 17.46 -3.25
CA ALA A 20 9.07 17.54 -2.73
C ALA A 20 8.95 18.63 -1.65
N ASN A 21 9.89 18.63 -0.71
CA ASN A 21 9.97 19.60 0.38
C ASN A 21 10.27 21.01 -0.15
N HIS A 22 11.22 21.15 -1.08
CA HIS A 22 11.64 22.44 -1.62
C HIS A 22 10.50 23.18 -2.32
N TYR A 23 9.68 22.45 -3.08
CA TYR A 23 8.55 23.03 -3.81
C TYR A 23 7.24 22.97 -3.02
N ASN A 24 7.28 22.56 -1.74
CA ASN A 24 6.13 22.37 -0.86
C ASN A 24 4.98 21.63 -1.57
N LEU A 25 5.33 20.51 -2.20
CA LEU A 25 4.38 19.73 -2.98
C LEU A 25 3.56 18.86 -2.02
N ASP A 26 2.23 18.93 -2.11
CA ASP A 26 1.30 18.19 -1.23
C ASP A 26 1.28 16.66 -1.46
N PHE A 27 2.26 16.09 -2.17
CA PHE A 27 2.31 14.65 -2.38
C PHE A 27 3.10 13.93 -1.30
N VAL A 28 2.52 12.82 -0.87
CA VAL A 28 3.15 11.85 0.02
C VAL A 28 4.18 11.02 -0.76
N VAL A 29 5.38 10.88 -0.20
CA VAL A 29 6.45 10.03 -0.72
C VAL A 29 6.44 8.69 0.01
N ILE A 30 6.26 7.59 -0.72
CA ILE A 30 6.41 6.22 -0.22
C ILE A 30 7.55 5.58 -0.99
N LEU A 31 8.55 5.07 -0.28
CA LEU A 31 9.69 4.39 -0.89
C LEU A 31 9.43 2.88 -0.98
N LEU A 32 9.70 2.30 -2.15
CA LEU A 32 9.67 0.84 -2.32
C LEU A 32 11.11 0.32 -2.29
N ALA A 33 11.50 -0.29 -1.18
CA ALA A 33 12.86 -0.76 -0.98
C ALA A 33 12.92 -2.30 -1.01
N ARG A 34 13.90 -2.84 -1.73
CA ARG A 34 14.19 -4.29 -1.72
C ARG A 34 15.26 -4.66 -0.69
N SER A 35 16.18 -3.74 -0.43
CA SER A 35 17.46 -4.03 0.22
C SER A 35 17.83 -3.02 1.32
N PHE A 36 16.86 -2.24 1.80
CA PHE A 36 17.13 -1.34 2.90
C PHE A 36 17.37 -2.13 4.18
N ASP A 37 18.43 -1.78 4.89
CA ASP A 37 18.60 -2.18 6.28
C ASP A 37 17.80 -1.24 7.21
N LEU A 38 17.74 -1.59 8.51
CA LEU A 38 17.00 -0.80 9.51
C LEU A 38 17.49 0.65 9.61
N ARG A 39 18.78 0.89 9.37
CA ARG A 39 19.34 2.23 9.44
C ARG A 39 18.86 3.07 8.26
N GLN A 40 18.91 2.51 7.06
CA GLN A 40 18.42 3.18 5.84
C GLN A 40 16.92 3.43 5.90
N TRP A 41 16.17 2.51 6.52
CA TRP A 41 14.74 2.69 6.77
C TRP A 41 14.48 3.87 7.72
N ALA A 42 15.21 3.95 8.84
CA ALA A 42 15.11 5.07 9.77
C ALA A 42 15.51 6.40 9.12
N GLU A 43 16.61 6.42 8.36
CA GLU A 43 17.06 7.61 7.60
C GLU A 43 15.98 8.09 6.63
N ALA A 44 15.32 7.19 5.90
CA ALA A 44 14.24 7.57 5.00
C ALA A 44 13.05 8.23 5.70
N LEU A 45 12.64 7.70 6.85
CA LEU A 45 11.55 8.28 7.63
C LEU A 45 11.94 9.65 8.21
N MET A 46 13.18 9.79 8.69
CA MET A 46 13.69 11.07 9.20
C MET A 46 13.79 12.13 8.10
N ASP A 47 14.21 11.73 6.90
CA ASP A 47 14.38 12.63 5.75
C ASP A 47 13.04 13.04 5.12
N GLY A 48 11.91 12.42 5.52
CA GLY A 48 10.56 12.86 5.15
C GLY A 48 9.75 11.87 4.30
N ALA A 49 10.22 10.63 4.13
CA ALA A 49 9.37 9.58 3.56
C ALA A 49 8.22 9.29 4.54
N PHE A 50 7.02 9.16 4.00
CA PHE A 50 5.85 8.79 4.80
C PHE A 50 5.88 7.34 5.23
N ASP A 51 6.34 6.48 4.32
CA ASP A 51 6.50 5.05 4.58
C ASP A 51 7.59 4.46 3.66
N VAL A 52 8.16 3.34 4.07
CA VAL A 52 9.02 2.52 3.21
C VAL A 52 8.49 1.09 3.25
N LEU A 53 8.13 0.57 2.09
CA LEU A 53 7.58 -0.78 1.96
C LEU A 53 8.65 -1.75 1.47
N ASP A 54 8.74 -2.91 2.11
CA ASP A 54 9.57 -4.00 1.63
C ASP A 54 8.93 -4.63 0.39
N VAL A 55 9.60 -4.50 -0.74
CA VAL A 55 9.12 -5.02 -2.04
C VAL A 55 8.98 -6.54 -2.03
N LEU A 56 9.82 -7.26 -1.29
CA LEU A 56 9.80 -8.72 -1.24
C LEU A 56 8.77 -9.24 -0.25
N ASN A 57 8.60 -8.54 0.87
CA ASN A 57 7.79 -9.05 1.97
C ASN A 57 6.40 -8.40 2.06
N ASP A 58 6.28 -7.09 1.85
CA ASP A 58 5.04 -6.37 2.13
C ASP A 58 4.17 -6.23 0.89
N LEU A 59 4.77 -6.04 -0.29
CA LEU A 59 4.03 -5.88 -1.54
C LEU A 59 3.24 -7.16 -1.92
N PRO A 60 3.80 -8.38 -1.86
CA PRO A 60 3.03 -9.59 -2.13
C PRO A 60 1.91 -9.82 -1.11
N LYS A 61 2.16 -9.53 0.18
CA LYS A 61 1.14 -9.62 1.23
C LYS A 61 -0.02 -8.66 0.96
N ALA A 62 0.26 -7.43 0.53
CA ALA A 62 -0.77 -6.45 0.20
C ALA A 62 -1.65 -6.91 -0.97
N ALA A 63 -1.04 -7.49 -2.01
CA ALA A 63 -1.76 -8.07 -3.14
C ALA A 63 -2.66 -9.23 -2.71
N ASP A 64 -2.16 -10.13 -1.86
CA ASP A 64 -2.93 -11.24 -1.32
C ASP A 64 -4.11 -10.78 -0.46
N VAL A 65 -3.90 -9.76 0.39
CA VAL A 65 -4.97 -9.16 1.19
C VAL A 65 -6.04 -8.55 0.30
N ALA A 66 -5.65 -7.77 -0.71
CA ALA A 66 -6.58 -7.15 -1.65
C ALA A 66 -7.39 -8.21 -2.42
N LYS A 67 -6.73 -9.27 -2.89
CA LYS A 67 -7.38 -10.40 -3.55
C LYS A 67 -8.40 -11.07 -2.65
N ARG A 68 -8.03 -11.42 -1.42
CA ARG A 68 -8.95 -12.04 -0.44
C ARG A 68 -10.12 -11.15 -0.09
N ALA A 69 -9.89 -9.84 0.06
CA ALA A 69 -10.95 -8.88 0.32
C ALA A 69 -11.93 -8.80 -0.86
N TRP A 70 -11.43 -8.79 -2.09
CA TRP A 70 -12.23 -8.81 -3.30
C TRP A 70 -13.06 -10.10 -3.43
N GLU A 71 -12.44 -11.26 -3.22
CA GLU A 71 -13.12 -12.56 -3.22
C GLU A 71 -14.23 -12.62 -2.15
N ALA A 72 -13.97 -12.11 -0.95
CA ALA A 72 -14.96 -12.04 0.12
C ALA A 72 -16.13 -11.10 -0.23
N ALA A 73 -15.84 -9.97 -0.89
CA ALA A 73 -16.86 -9.04 -1.36
C ALA A 73 -17.71 -9.67 -2.47
N GLU A 74 -17.09 -10.39 -3.40
CA GLU A 74 -17.79 -11.07 -4.49
C GLU A 74 -18.67 -12.21 -3.95
N LEU A 75 -18.18 -12.98 -2.98
CA LEU A 75 -19.00 -13.99 -2.29
C LEU A 75 -20.21 -13.35 -1.60
N LYS A 76 -20.03 -12.20 -0.94
CA LYS A 76 -21.14 -11.44 -0.32
C LYS A 76 -22.14 -10.96 -1.36
N ARG A 77 -21.69 -10.49 -2.54
CA ARG A 77 -22.56 -10.06 -3.66
C ARG A 77 -23.34 -11.22 -4.26
N ARG A 78 -22.69 -12.38 -4.39
CA ARG A 78 -23.29 -13.60 -4.96
C ARG A 78 -24.19 -14.35 -4.00
N ARG A 79 -24.13 -14.08 -2.68
CA ARG A 79 -25.13 -14.59 -1.74
C ARG A 79 -26.50 -14.06 -2.20
N PRO A 80 -27.41 -14.92 -2.68
CA PRO A 80 -28.76 -14.47 -3.00
C PRO A 80 -29.37 -13.91 -1.72
N LYS A 81 -30.32 -12.98 -1.85
CA LYS A 81 -31.27 -12.60 -0.78
C LYS A 81 -32.10 -13.82 -0.34
N ARG A 82 -31.47 -14.89 0.19
CA ARG A 82 -32.11 -16.10 0.74
C ARG A 82 -32.97 -15.82 1.97
N LEU A 83 -32.99 -14.56 2.43
CA LEU A 83 -33.89 -14.07 3.48
C LEU A 83 -35.15 -13.36 2.93
N ALA A 84 -35.24 -13.06 1.63
CA ALA A 84 -36.46 -12.50 1.04
C ALA A 84 -37.51 -13.57 0.72
N ALA A 85 -37.11 -14.81 0.41
CA ALA A 85 -38.04 -15.89 0.08
C ALA A 85 -38.65 -16.61 1.31
N LYS A 86 -38.08 -16.46 2.52
CA LYS A 86 -38.65 -17.09 3.73
C LYS A 86 -39.84 -16.35 4.33
N LYS A 87 -40.16 -15.13 3.88
CA LYS A 87 -41.32 -14.36 4.36
C LYS A 87 -42.59 -14.59 3.53
N GLN A 88 -42.51 -15.23 2.36
CA GLN A 88 -43.65 -15.34 1.43
C GLN A 88 -44.37 -16.71 1.46
N CYS A 89 -43.89 -17.67 2.26
CA CYS A 89 -44.57 -18.97 2.46
C CYS A 89 -45.29 -19.08 3.83
N ARG A 90 -45.57 -17.96 4.51
CA ARG A 90 -46.32 -17.92 5.79
C ARG A 90 -47.46 -16.90 5.79
N SER A 91 -48.16 -16.76 4.66
CA SER A 91 -49.45 -16.06 4.57
C SER A 91 -50.53 -17.02 4.11
#